data_AF-A0A2T7PT21-F1
#
_entry.id   AF-A0A2T7PT21-F1
#
_cell.length_a   1.000
_cell.length_b   1.000
_cell.length_c   1.000
_cell.angle_alpha   90.00
_cell.angle_beta   90.00
_cell.angle_gamma   90.00
#
_symmetry.space_group_name_H-M   'P 1'
#
loop_
_entity.id
_entity.type
_entity.pdbx_description
1 polymer ?
#
loop_
_entity_poly.entity_id
_entity_poly.type
_entity_poly.pdbx_seq_one_letter_code
_entity_poly.pdbx_strand_id
1 'polypeptide(L)'
;MDSTARAQQRFGFGMRAFKKFPELIPLATIISTACVGACCFMAYALATKPDVRVVKSSELPPWEKVAPTERRKMIVMNQKYEPIPELEQLRREIGSYKA
;
A
#
# COMPACT_ATOMS: atom_id res chain seq x y z
N MET A 1 -22.08 -11.76 49.67
CA MET A 1 -21.20 -12.60 48.84
C MET A 1 -21.96 -12.84 47.54
N ASP A 2 -21.75 -12.19 46.41
CA ASP A 2 -20.70 -11.28 45.94
C ASP A 2 -21.34 -10.15 45.11
N SER A 3 -20.94 -8.92 45.40
CA SER A 3 -21.39 -7.69 44.76
C SER A 3 -20.42 -7.27 43.63
N THR A 4 -20.04 -8.20 42.76
CA THR A 4 -18.93 -8.03 41.78
C THR A 4 -19.38 -7.96 40.32
N ALA A 5 -20.66 -7.72 40.03
CA ALA A 5 -21.16 -7.77 38.64
C ALA A 5 -21.55 -6.40 38.04
N ARG A 6 -21.17 -5.27 38.62
CA ARG A 6 -21.51 -3.94 38.06
C ARG A 6 -20.36 -2.94 38.08
N ALA A 7 -19.46 -3.10 37.12
CA ALA A 7 -18.69 -1.98 36.59
C ALA A 7 -18.11 -2.34 35.21
N GLN A 8 -18.97 -2.70 34.26
CA GLN A 8 -18.60 -2.50 32.86
C GLN A 8 -18.55 -0.98 32.64
N GLN A 9 -17.41 -0.39 33.00
CA GLN A 9 -17.13 1.02 32.85
C GLN A 9 -17.28 1.33 31.36
N ARG A 10 -18.13 2.31 31.04
CA ARG A 10 -18.27 2.81 29.67
C ARG A 10 -16.92 3.40 29.29
N PHE A 11 -16.09 2.60 28.61
CA PHE A 11 -14.77 3.02 28.14
C PHE A 11 -14.98 4.01 26.98
N GLY A 12 -15.31 5.25 27.35
CA GLY A 12 -15.36 6.36 26.40
C GLY A 12 -13.93 6.71 26.01
N PHE A 13 -13.44 6.10 24.93
CA PHE A 13 -12.14 6.40 24.34
C PHE A 13 -12.19 7.80 23.72
N GLY A 14 -11.88 8.83 24.51
CA GLY A 14 -11.86 10.22 24.08
C GLY A 14 -10.70 10.99 24.72
N MET A 15 -10.46 12.22 24.29
CA MET A 15 -9.33 13.06 24.74
C MET A 15 -9.22 13.22 26.27
N ARG A 16 -10.32 13.03 27.01
CA ARG A 16 -10.33 13.06 28.48
C ARG A 16 -9.67 11.83 29.11
N ALA A 17 -9.72 10.66 28.46
CA ALA A 17 -9.10 9.42 28.94
C ALA A 17 -7.57 9.52 28.94
N PHE A 18 -6.98 10.16 27.92
CA PHE A 18 -5.53 10.38 27.83
C PHE A 18 -4.99 11.37 28.87
N LYS A 19 -5.80 12.33 29.33
CA LYS A 19 -5.43 13.22 30.45
C LYS A 19 -5.44 12.51 31.80
N LYS A 20 -6.32 11.51 31.96
CA LYS A 20 -6.45 10.74 33.21
C LYS A 20 -5.39 9.66 33.34
N PHE A 21 -4.95 9.09 32.23
CA PHE A 21 -3.95 8.04 32.17
C PHE A 21 -2.89 8.36 31.10
N PRO A 22 -1.81 9.07 31.47
CA PRO A 22 -0.79 9.51 30.51
C PRO A 22 0.02 8.36 29.91
N GLU A 23 0.09 7.21 30.60
CA GLU A 23 0.74 5.98 30.15
C GLU A 23 0.10 5.36 28.89
N LEU A 24 -1.16 5.67 28.61
CA LEU A 24 -1.87 5.20 27.41
C LEU A 24 -1.48 5.95 26.13
N ILE A 25 -0.87 7.13 26.25
CA ILE A 25 -0.44 7.95 25.12
C ILE A 25 0.58 7.21 24.24
N PRO A 26 1.73 6.73 24.76
CA PRO A 26 2.71 6.03 23.94
C PRO A 26 2.12 4.77 23.28
N LEU A 27 1.32 3.99 24.00
CA LEU A 27 0.69 2.79 23.46
C LEU A 27 -0.25 3.12 22.29
N ALA A 28 -1.12 4.12 22.47
CA ALA A 28 -2.05 4.55 21.43
C ALA A 28 -1.31 5.17 20.22
N THR A 29 -0.19 5.86 20.44
CA THR A 29 0.61 6.44 19.34
C THR A 29 1.23 5.36 18.46
N ILE A 30 1.76 4.27 19.04
CA ILE A 30 2.36 3.18 18.25
C ILE A 30 1.28 2.48 17.41
N ILE A 31 0.13 2.18 18.02
CA ILE A 31 -0.98 1.50 17.33
C ILE A 31 -1.52 2.37 16.20
N SER A 32 -1.76 3.67 16.47
CA SER A 32 -2.26 4.59 15.43
C SER A 32 -1.25 4.78 14.31
N THR A 33 0.04 4.92 14.62
CA THR A 33 1.11 5.01 13.61
C THR A 33 1.16 3.76 12.74
N ALA A 34 1.02 2.57 13.33
CA ALA A 34 0.98 1.30 12.60
C ALA A 34 -0.25 1.22 11.68
N CYS A 35 -1.44 1.56 12.17
CA CYS A 35 -2.66 1.58 11.37
C CYS A 35 -2.57 2.57 10.21
N VAL A 36 -2.12 3.80 10.47
CA VAL A 36 -1.95 4.83 9.43
C VAL A 36 -0.92 4.38 8.40
N GLY A 37 0.22 3.84 8.85
CA GLY A 37 1.25 3.29 7.96
C GLY A 37 0.73 2.17 7.06
N ALA A 38 -0.05 1.25 7.62
CA ALA A 38 -0.67 0.16 6.87
C ALA A 38 -1.68 0.69 5.83
N CYS A 39 -2.53 1.64 6.22
CA CYS A 39 -3.49 2.28 5.31
C CYS A 39 -2.78 3.03 4.17
N CYS A 40 -1.75 3.83 4.49
CA CYS A 40 -0.94 4.51 3.48
C CYS A 40 -0.27 3.54 2.52
N PHE A 41 0.33 2.46 3.02
CA PHE A 41 0.96 1.45 2.17
C PHE A 41 -0.05 0.74 1.26
N MET A 42 -1.24 0.42 1.78
CA MET A 42 -2.31 -0.19 0.99
C MET A 42 -2.78 0.75 -0.14
N ALA A 43 -3.01 2.02 0.17
CA ALA A 43 -3.39 3.02 -0.84
C ALA A 43 -2.28 3.25 -1.88
N TYR A 44 -1.03 3.33 -1.45
CA TYR A 44 0.14 3.45 -2.34
C TYR A 44 0.26 2.23 -3.25
N ALA A 45 0.14 1.02 -2.70
CA ALA A 45 0.24 -0.23 -3.46
C ALA A 45 -0.86 -0.30 -4.52
N LEU A 46 -2.10 0.05 -4.15
CA LEU A 46 -3.25 0.05 -5.07
C LEU A 46 -3.06 1.04 -6.23
N ALA A 47 -2.55 2.24 -5.95
CA ALA A 47 -2.42 3.30 -6.96
C ALA A 47 -1.20 3.14 -7.87
N THR A 48 -0.07 2.63 -7.34
CA THR A 48 1.21 2.65 -8.05
C THR A 48 1.65 1.31 -8.60
N LYS A 49 1.14 0.18 -8.09
CA LYS A 49 1.53 -1.16 -8.53
C LYS A 49 0.54 -1.69 -9.57
N PRO A 50 0.96 -1.92 -10.83
CA PRO A 50 0.09 -2.45 -11.88
C PRO A 50 -0.35 -3.90 -11.60
N ASP A 51 0.34 -4.58 -10.67
CA ASP A 51 0.03 -5.94 -10.24
C ASP A 51 -1.24 -6.00 -9.38
N VAL A 52 -1.56 -4.92 -8.66
CA VAL A 52 -2.74 -4.84 -7.79
C VAL A 52 -3.92 -4.37 -8.63
N ARG A 53 -4.69 -5.32 -9.14
CA ARG A 53 -5.85 -5.07 -10.00
C ARG A 53 -7.13 -5.15 -9.18
N VAL A 54 -7.88 -4.04 -9.16
CA VAL A 54 -9.22 -3.97 -8.53
C VAL A 54 -10.31 -4.52 -9.45
N VAL A 55 -10.11 -4.41 -10.77
CA VAL A 55 -11.03 -4.89 -11.80
C VAL A 55 -10.28 -5.79 -12.79
N LYS A 56 -10.96 -6.80 -13.34
CA LYS A 56 -10.43 -7.67 -14.40
C LYS A 56 -10.31 -6.85 -15.70
N SER A 57 -9.20 -6.13 -15.84
CA SER A 57 -8.85 -5.40 -17.07
C SER A 57 -8.43 -6.40 -18.15
N SER A 58 -9.14 -6.39 -19.28
CA SER A 58 -9.03 -7.35 -20.38
C SER A 58 -7.95 -7.03 -21.42
N GLU A 59 -7.28 -5.88 -21.38
CA GLU A 59 -6.53 -5.43 -22.57
C GLU A 59 -5.05 -5.79 -22.60
N LEU A 60 -4.31 -5.73 -21.48
CA LEU A 60 -2.85 -5.97 -21.48
C LEU A 60 -2.36 -6.64 -20.19
N PRO A 61 -1.39 -7.56 -20.27
CA PRO A 61 -0.81 -8.17 -19.09
C PRO A 61 -0.04 -7.13 -18.23
N PRO A 62 0.06 -7.32 -16.90
CA PRO A 62 0.60 -6.30 -15.99
C PRO A 62 2.04 -5.85 -16.30
N TRP A 63 2.87 -6.75 -16.80
CA TRP A 63 4.27 -6.46 -17.13
C TRP A 63 4.43 -5.57 -18.37
N GLU A 64 3.45 -5.55 -19.28
CA GLU A 64 3.48 -4.65 -20.45
C GLU A 64 3.07 -3.22 -20.13
N LYS A 65 2.39 -3.01 -19.00
CA LYS A 65 2.02 -1.68 -18.52
C LYS A 65 3.22 -0.94 -17.91
N VAL A 66 4.35 -1.61 -17.73
CA VAL A 66 5.55 -1.04 -17.12
C VAL A 66 6.38 -0.36 -18.19
N ALA A 67 6.54 0.97 -18.09
CA ALA A 67 7.43 1.72 -18.97
C ALA A 67 8.91 1.40 -18.64
N PRO A 68 9.76 1.16 -19.65
CA PRO A 68 11.19 0.85 -19.44
C PRO A 68 11.99 2.07 -18.93
N THR A 69 11.48 3.28 -19.14
CA THR A 69 12.12 4.55 -18.78
C THR A 69 11.92 4.95 -17.31
N GLU A 70 10.94 4.36 -16.64
CA GLU A 70 10.57 4.78 -15.28
C GLU A 70 11.24 3.94 -14.20
N ARG A 71 11.74 4.61 -13.17
CA ARG A 71 12.25 3.95 -11.97
C ARG A 71 11.11 3.35 -11.16
N ARG A 72 11.08 2.02 -11.04
CA ARG A 72 10.04 1.28 -10.29
C ARG A 72 10.44 0.80 -8.90
N LYS A 73 11.74 0.78 -8.59
CA LYS A 73 12.27 0.34 -7.30
C LYS A 73 12.50 1.56 -6.39
N MET A 74 12.16 1.42 -5.12
CA MET A 74 12.38 2.47 -4.11
C MET A 74 13.88 2.77 -3.94
N ILE A 75 14.71 1.72 -4.00
CA ILE A 75 16.16 1.80 -3.95
C ILE A 75 16.70 1.15 -5.22
N VAL A 76 17.58 1.86 -5.92
CA VAL A 76 18.21 1.37 -7.14
C VAL A 76 19.71 1.39 -6.95
N MET A 77 20.35 0.23 -7.13
CA MET A 77 21.79 0.13 -7.26
C MET A 77 22.11 -0.13 -8.72
N ASN A 78 22.70 0.86 -9.39
CA ASN A 78 23.28 0.77 -10.74
C ASN A 78 22.35 0.28 -11.88
N GLN A 79 21.03 0.33 -11.72
CA GLN A 79 20.07 -0.10 -12.76
C GLN A 79 19.81 1.04 -13.74
N LYS A 80 20.06 0.80 -15.03
CA LYS A 80 19.71 1.70 -16.13
C LYS A 80 18.27 1.43 -16.58
N TYR A 81 17.52 2.50 -16.85
CA TYR A 81 16.12 2.47 -17.29
C TYR A 81 16.05 2.98 -18.73
N GLU A 82 16.53 2.15 -19.66
CA GLU A 82 16.61 2.47 -21.08
C GLU A 82 15.84 1.40 -21.88
N PRO A 83 15.08 1.80 -22.91
CA PRO A 83 14.39 0.85 -23.77
C PRO A 83 15.39 0.02 -24.56
N ILE A 84 15.12 -1.28 -24.70
CA ILE A 84 15.95 -2.19 -25.49
C ILE A 84 15.52 -2.05 -26.96
N PRO A 85 16.40 -1.62 -27.87
CA PRO A 85 16.03 -1.34 -29.25
C PRO A 85 15.54 -2.58 -30.00
N GLU A 86 16.09 -3.76 -29.68
CA GLU A 86 15.67 -5.05 -30.24
C GLU A 86 14.22 -5.39 -29.88
N LEU A 87 13.81 -5.13 -28.62
CA LEU A 87 12.43 -5.34 -28.19
C LEU A 87 11.45 -4.40 -28.88
N GLU A 88 11.85 -3.15 -29.14
CA GLU A 88 11.00 -2.21 -29.87
C GLU A 88 10.83 -2.62 -31.34
N GLN A 89 11.91 -3.08 -31.99
CA GLN A 89 11.85 -3.56 -33.37
C GLN A 89 10.93 -4.79 -33.48
N LEU A 90 11.11 -5.76 -32.59
CA LEU A 90 10.23 -6.93 -32.52
C LEU A 90 8.77 -6.53 -32.30
N ARG A 91 8.50 -5.60 -31.38
CA ARG A 91 7.12 -5.10 -31.12
C ARG A 91 6.50 -4.45 -32.36
N ARG A 92 7.29 -3.78 -33.20
CA ARG A 92 6.83 -3.16 -34.46
C ARG A 92 6.59 -4.21 -35.54
N GLU A 93 7.43 -5.22 -35.64
CA GLU A 93 7.36 -6.28 -36.65
C GLU A 93 6.22 -7.27 -36.41
N ILE A 94 6.02 -7.69 -35.16
CA ILE A 94 5.02 -8.71 -34.82
C ILE A 94 3.64 -8.10 -34.52
N GLY A 95 3.55 -6.77 -34.34
CA GLY A 95 2.37 -6.10 -33.78
C GLY A 95 2.12 -6.49 -32.32
N SER A 96 1.23 -5.78 -31.61
CA SER A 96 0.80 -6.23 -30.28
C SER A 96 0.12 -7.60 -30.45
N TYR A 97 0.69 -8.68 -29.89
CA TYR A 97 0.26 -10.06 -30.14
C TYR A 97 -1.17 -10.39 -29.66
N LYS A 98 -1.88 -9.42 -29.07
CA LYS A 98 -3.30 -9.48 -28.74
C LYS A 98 -3.97 -8.16 -29.10
N ALA A 99 -4.93 -8.26 -30.02
CA ALA A 99 -6.11 -7.40 -30.08
C ALA A 99 -7.16 -7.92 -29.11
#